data_AF-A0A945KAI8-F1
#
_entry.id   AF-A0A945KAI8-F1
#
_cell.length_a   1.000
_cell.length_b   1.000
_cell.length_c   1.000
_cell.angle_alpha   90.00
_cell.angle_beta   90.00
_cell.angle_gamma   90.00
#
_symmetry.space_group_name_H-M   'P 1'
#
loop_
_entity.id
_entity.type
_entity.pdbx_description
1 polymer ?
#
loop_
_entity_poly.entity_id
_entity_poly.type
_entity_poly.pdbx_seq_one_letter_code
_entity_poly.pdbx_strand_id
1 'polypeptide(L)'
;MEKEIVNVLCMKWGTKYPADYVNKLYSMVARNMSRPFRFICLTEDGVGTHENVEVFPLPELSVDLAGPERGWNKLAVFAETLYDLKGKVLCLDLDLIITGSLDDLFDYPGEVMIIKDWIK
;
A
#
# COMPACT_ATOMS: atom_id res chain seq x y z
N MET A 1 6.83 -23.48 -10.57
CA MET A 1 5.98 -23.13 -9.41
C MET A 1 5.28 -21.85 -9.76
N GLU A 2 3.95 -21.83 -9.77
CA GLU A 2 3.19 -20.58 -9.87
C GLU A 2 3.53 -19.71 -8.67
N LYS A 3 3.86 -18.43 -8.92
CA LYS A 3 4.12 -17.48 -7.84
C LYS A 3 2.77 -17.11 -7.21
N GLU A 4 2.67 -17.17 -5.88
CA GLU A 4 1.47 -16.78 -5.12
C GLU A 4 1.04 -15.35 -5.47
N ILE A 5 -0.27 -15.09 -5.50
CA ILE A 5 -0.79 -13.74 -5.67
C ILE A 5 -0.50 -12.94 -4.40
N VAL A 6 0.21 -11.82 -4.56
CA VAL A 6 0.57 -10.93 -3.45
C VAL A 6 -0.20 -9.62 -3.49
N ASN A 7 -0.16 -8.85 -2.41
CA ASN A 7 -0.86 -7.56 -2.33
C ASN A 7 0.14 -6.41 -2.23
N VAL A 8 -0.11 -5.36 -3.00
CA VAL A 8 0.56 -4.06 -2.84
C VAL A 8 -0.48 -3.04 -2.42
N LEU A 9 -0.20 -2.30 -1.35
CA LEU A 9 -1.16 -1.40 -0.71
C LEU A 9 -0.60 0.02 -0.62
N CYS A 10 -1.42 1.01 -0.95
CA CYS A 10 -1.14 2.41 -0.66
C CYS A 10 -2.35 3.09 -0.03
N MET A 11 -2.14 4.24 0.61
CA MET A 11 -3.21 5.06 1.17
C MET A 11 -3.23 6.44 0.52
N LYS A 12 -4.40 6.90 0.10
CA LYS A 12 -4.65 8.26 -0.40
C LYS A 12 -5.74 8.89 0.47
N TRP A 13 -5.43 10.01 1.10
CA TRP A 13 -6.42 10.78 1.86
C TRP A 13 -6.29 12.28 1.60
N GLY A 14 -7.41 12.97 1.75
CA GLY A 14 -7.58 14.37 1.42
C GLY A 14 -7.25 14.66 -0.04
N THR A 15 -6.85 15.90 -0.27
CA THR A 15 -6.61 16.45 -1.61
C THR A 15 -5.14 16.71 -1.92
N LYS A 16 -4.22 16.37 -0.99
CA LYS A 16 -2.78 16.64 -1.15
C LYS A 16 -2.20 15.88 -2.35
N TYR A 17 -2.60 14.62 -2.52
CA TYR A 17 -2.16 13.77 -3.62
C TYR A 17 -3.36 13.44 -4.53
N PRO A 18 -3.37 13.92 -5.79
CA PRO A 18 -4.38 13.54 -6.77
C PRO A 18 -4.29 12.04 -7.12
N ALA A 19 -5.34 11.52 -7.78
CA ALA A 19 -5.41 10.11 -8.19
C ALA A 19 -4.27 9.68 -9.14
N ASP A 20 -3.63 10.63 -9.83
CA ASP A 20 -2.50 10.34 -10.70
C ASP A 20 -1.28 9.80 -9.94
N TYR A 21 -1.10 10.12 -8.66
CA TYR A 21 -0.05 9.51 -7.81
C TYR A 21 -0.30 8.02 -7.61
N VAL A 22 -1.55 7.63 -7.32
CA VAL A 22 -1.95 6.22 -7.22
C VAL A 22 -1.70 5.51 -8.55
N ASN A 23 -2.08 6.12 -9.67
CA ASN A 23 -1.91 5.54 -11.00
C ASN A 23 -0.45 5.40 -11.41
N LYS A 24 0.39 6.39 -11.08
CA LYS A 24 1.84 6.35 -11.30
C LYS A 24 2.49 5.25 -10.45
N LEU A 25 2.11 5.14 -9.19
CA LEU A 25 2.58 4.08 -8.30
C LEU A 25 2.19 2.70 -8.81
N TYR A 26 0.91 2.49 -9.17
CA TYR A 26 0.44 1.26 -9.81
C TYR A 26 1.27 0.93 -11.06
N SER A 27 1.48 1.90 -11.95
CA SER A 27 2.26 1.70 -13.18
C SER A 27 3.72 1.34 -12.88
N MET A 28 4.32 1.92 -11.84
CA MET A 28 5.68 1.59 -11.41
C MET A 28 5.77 0.18 -10.83
N VAL A 29 4.78 -0.25 -10.03
CA VAL A 29 4.69 -1.61 -9.49
C VAL A 29 4.50 -2.62 -10.62
N ALA A 30 3.56 -2.39 -11.54
CA ALA A 30 3.28 -3.27 -12.67
C ALA A 30 4.52 -3.50 -13.56
N ARG A 31 5.38 -2.49 -13.73
CA ARG A 31 6.63 -2.62 -14.50
C ARG A 31 7.74 -3.35 -13.74
N ASN A 32 7.69 -3.40 -12.41
CA ASN A 32 8.77 -3.93 -11.56
C ASN A 32 8.35 -5.17 -10.75
N MET A 33 7.21 -5.77 -11.08
CA MET A 33 6.68 -6.97 -10.45
C MET A 33 6.54 -8.07 -11.50
N SER A 34 7.15 -9.22 -11.27
CA SER A 34 6.95 -10.38 -12.16
C SER A 34 5.92 -11.38 -11.60
N ARG A 35 5.53 -11.20 -10.34
CA ARG A 35 4.46 -11.94 -9.66
C ARG A 35 3.08 -11.43 -10.08
N PRO A 36 2.06 -12.29 -10.11
CA PRO A 36 0.69 -11.79 -10.09
C PRO A 36 0.45 -11.04 -8.77
N PHE A 37 -0.20 -9.87 -8.83
CA PHE A 37 -0.48 -9.05 -7.65
C PHE A 37 -1.82 -8.36 -7.74
N ARG A 38 -2.41 -8.09 -6.57
CA ARG A 38 -3.49 -7.13 -6.36
C ARG A 38 -2.89 -5.78 -5.98
N PHE A 39 -3.42 -4.70 -6.51
CA PHE A 39 -3.03 -3.34 -6.12
C PHE A 39 -4.19 -2.65 -5.43
N ILE A 40 -4.00 -2.28 -4.18
CA ILE A 40 -5.05 -1.78 -3.30
C ILE A 40 -4.76 -0.33 -2.92
N CYS A 41 -5.76 0.53 -3.10
CA CYS A 41 -5.74 1.91 -2.60
C CYS A 41 -6.82 2.08 -1.53
N LEU A 42 -6.39 2.41 -0.31
CA LEU A 42 -7.30 2.82 0.77
C LEU A 42 -7.55 4.32 0.64
N THR A 43 -8.78 4.73 0.35
CA THR A 43 -9.14 6.14 0.16
C THR A 43 -10.64 6.39 0.36
N GLU A 44 -10.97 7.62 0.75
CA GLU A 44 -12.34 8.15 0.73
C GLU A 44 -12.80 8.58 -0.68
N ASP A 45 -11.88 8.70 -1.65
CA ASP A 45 -12.17 9.15 -3.01
C ASP A 45 -11.34 8.38 -4.05
N GLY A 46 -11.98 7.41 -4.71
CA GLY A 46 -11.43 6.60 -5.79
C GLY A 46 -11.63 7.18 -7.19
N VAL A 47 -12.15 8.40 -7.34
CA VAL A 47 -12.39 8.96 -8.68
C VAL A 47 -11.06 9.15 -9.41
N GLY A 48 -11.00 8.62 -10.65
CA GLY A 48 -9.82 8.74 -11.51
C GLY A 48 -8.70 7.76 -11.19
N THR A 49 -8.89 6.79 -10.29
CA THR A 49 -7.95 5.68 -10.12
C THR A 49 -8.00 4.72 -11.31
N HIS A 50 -6.87 4.10 -11.62
CA HIS A 50 -6.72 3.12 -12.69
C HIS A 50 -7.67 1.93 -12.47
N GLU A 51 -8.19 1.33 -13.54
CA GLU A 51 -9.20 0.24 -13.47
C GLU A 51 -8.71 -1.01 -12.72
N ASN A 52 -7.40 -1.26 -12.75
CA ASN A 52 -6.74 -2.35 -12.03
C ASN A 52 -6.37 -2.01 -10.57
N VAL A 53 -6.77 -0.83 -10.07
CA VAL A 53 -6.61 -0.47 -8.66
C VAL A 53 -7.89 -0.80 -7.93
N GLU A 54 -7.81 -1.69 -6.96
CA GLU A 54 -8.91 -2.01 -6.06
C GLU A 54 -9.02 -0.92 -4.99
N VAL A 55 -10.18 -0.27 -4.92
CA VAL A 55 -10.43 0.83 -3.99
C VAL A 55 -11.22 0.31 -2.80
N PHE A 56 -10.65 0.48 -1.61
CA PHE A 56 -11.35 0.25 -0.34
C PHE A 56 -11.40 1.56 0.47
N PRO A 57 -12.37 1.71 1.38
CA PRO A 57 -12.42 2.88 2.25
C PRO A 57 -11.17 2.96 3.13
N LEU A 58 -10.94 4.13 3.75
CA LEU A 58 -9.96 4.22 4.83
C LEU A 58 -10.48 3.40 6.04
N PRO A 59 -9.68 2.51 6.62
CA PRO A 59 -10.06 1.77 7.81
C PRO A 59 -10.17 2.70 9.02
N GLU A 60 -11.17 2.47 9.86
CA GLU A 60 -11.34 3.19 11.11
C GLU A 60 -10.34 2.70 12.15
N LEU A 61 -9.67 3.62 12.84
CA LEU A 61 -8.91 3.30 14.05
C LEU A 61 -9.85 3.34 15.25
N SER A 62 -9.85 2.26 16.04
CA SER A 62 -10.61 2.17 17.29
C SER A 62 -10.06 3.09 18.40
N VAL A 63 -8.90 3.69 18.17
CA VAL A 63 -8.22 4.61 19.07
C VAL A 63 -8.22 6.02 18.47
N ASP A 64 -8.71 6.99 19.23
CA ASP A 64 -8.53 8.40 18.91
C ASP A 64 -7.06 8.76 19.17
N LEU A 65 -6.24 8.69 18.11
CA LEU A 65 -4.85 9.11 18.13
C LEU A 65 -4.81 10.63 18.00
N ALA A 66 -5.34 11.31 19.02
CA ALA A 66 -5.47 12.75 19.08
C ALA A 66 -4.11 13.43 18.80
N GLY A 67 -3.98 14.05 17.63
CA GLY A 67 -2.76 14.72 17.21
C GLY A 67 -2.85 15.29 15.80
N PRO A 68 -2.02 16.27 15.43
CA PRO A 68 -2.00 16.85 14.08
C PRO A 68 -1.48 15.87 13.01
N GLU A 69 -0.80 14.81 13.45
CA GLU A 69 -0.15 13.81 12.61
C GLU A 69 -1.15 12.77 12.09
N ARG A 70 -1.67 12.99 10.89
CA ARG A 70 -2.55 12.02 10.21
C ARG A 70 -1.83 10.73 9.80
N GLY A 71 -0.50 10.69 9.88
CA GLY A 71 0.31 9.50 9.58
C GLY A 71 -0.05 8.29 10.45
N TRP A 72 -0.57 8.53 11.65
CA TRP A 72 -1.03 7.47 12.55
C TRP A 72 -2.15 6.61 11.97
N ASN A 73 -2.91 7.12 10.99
CA ASN A 73 -3.91 6.35 10.24
C ASN A 73 -3.32 5.11 9.54
N LYS A 74 -2.01 5.12 9.23
CA LYS A 74 -1.32 3.97 8.66
C LYS A 74 -1.29 2.78 9.62
N LEU A 75 -1.43 2.97 10.93
CA LEU A 75 -1.47 1.85 11.88
C LEU A 75 -2.66 0.91 11.64
N ALA A 76 -3.74 1.42 11.03
CA ALA A 76 -4.91 0.62 10.71
C ALA A 76 -4.62 -0.53 9.73
N VAL A 77 -3.52 -0.47 8.96
CA VAL A 77 -3.12 -1.56 8.07
C VAL A 77 -2.63 -2.81 8.82
N PHE A 78 -2.34 -2.70 10.11
CA PHE A 78 -1.96 -3.81 10.99
C PHE A 78 -3.17 -4.49 11.65
N ALA A 79 -4.40 -4.17 11.24
CA ALA A 79 -5.57 -4.90 11.70
C ALA A 79 -5.43 -6.40 11.40
N GLU A 80 -5.83 -7.25 12.35
CA GLU A 80 -5.81 -8.72 12.19
C GLU A 80 -6.55 -9.16 10.92
N THR A 81 -7.63 -8.46 10.59
CA THR A 81 -8.35 -8.58 9.32
C THR A 81 -8.48 -7.21 8.68
N LEU A 82 -7.86 -7.04 7.51
CA LEU A 82 -8.00 -5.86 6.67
C LEU A 82 -8.76 -6.24 5.40
N TYR A 83 -10.07 -5.95 5.36
CA TYR A 83 -10.99 -6.35 4.29
C TYR A 83 -10.89 -7.85 3.95
N ASP A 84 -10.82 -8.18 2.67
CA ASP A 84 -10.67 -9.54 2.15
C ASP A 84 -9.20 -9.92 1.88
N LEU A 85 -8.24 -9.11 2.32
CA LEU A 85 -6.83 -9.34 2.03
C LEU A 85 -6.34 -10.63 2.70
N LYS A 86 -5.64 -11.44 1.90
CA LYS A 86 -4.96 -12.68 2.30
C LYS A 86 -3.55 -12.70 1.71
N GLY A 87 -2.62 -13.32 2.42
CA GLY A 87 -1.22 -13.39 1.99
C GLY A 87 -0.42 -12.14 2.36
N LYS A 88 0.78 -12.01 1.79
CA LYS A 88 1.70 -10.91 2.10
C LYS A 88 1.20 -9.58 1.53
N VAL A 89 1.44 -8.50 2.28
CA VAL A 89 1.11 -7.13 1.91
C VAL A 89 2.38 -6.28 1.93
N LEU A 90 2.67 -5.61 0.82
CA LEU A 90 3.70 -4.57 0.74
C LEU A 90 3.02 -3.20 0.76
N CYS A 91 3.19 -2.45 1.85
CA CYS A 91 2.66 -1.08 1.97
C CYS A 91 3.68 -0.06 1.40
N LEU A 92 3.23 0.80 0.48
CA LEU A 92 4.06 1.81 -0.19
C LEU A 92 3.42 3.20 -0.10
N ASP A 93 4.26 4.21 0.12
CA ASP A 93 3.86 5.61 0.07
C ASP A 93 3.67 6.08 -1.38
N LEU A 94 2.82 7.10 -1.56
CA LEU A 94 2.47 7.65 -2.87
C LEU A 94 3.61 8.42 -3.54
N ASP A 95 4.55 8.95 -2.76
CA ASP A 95 5.65 9.80 -3.21
C ASP A 95 6.99 9.06 -3.34
N LEU A 96 6.93 7.77 -3.65
CA LEU A 96 8.09 6.93 -3.95
C LEU A 96 8.39 6.86 -5.45
N ILE A 97 9.63 6.51 -5.78
CA ILE A 97 10.05 6.10 -7.12
C ILE A 97 10.60 4.67 -7.03
N ILE A 98 10.02 3.75 -7.79
CA ILE A 98 10.49 2.36 -7.87
C ILE A 98 11.40 2.21 -9.08
N THR A 99 12.66 1.84 -8.83
CA THR A 99 13.73 1.76 -9.84
C THR A 99 14.17 0.33 -10.18
N GLY A 100 13.64 -0.67 -9.50
CA GLY A 100 14.01 -2.07 -9.70
C GLY A 100 12.97 -3.05 -9.17
N SER A 101 13.26 -4.33 -9.34
CA SER A 101 12.37 -5.44 -8.98
C SER A 101 11.91 -5.37 -7.53
N LEU A 102 10.60 -5.56 -7.32
CA LEU A 102 9.98 -5.64 -5.99
C LEU A 102 9.82 -7.09 -5.51
N ASP A 103 10.09 -8.08 -6.37
CA ASP A 103 9.83 -9.50 -6.09
C ASP A 103 10.50 -9.97 -4.78
N ASP A 104 11.73 -9.53 -4.52
CA ASP A 104 12.54 -10.01 -3.38
C ASP A 104 12.00 -9.50 -2.04
N LEU A 105 11.26 -8.38 -2.03
CA LEU A 105 10.60 -7.87 -0.82
C LEU A 105 9.54 -8.85 -0.29
N PHE A 106 8.95 -9.65 -1.17
CA PHE A 106 7.98 -10.68 -0.80
C PHE A 106 8.63 -11.99 -0.35
N ASP A 107 9.93 -12.19 -0.59
CA ASP A 107 10.63 -13.42 -0.17
C ASP A 107 11.43 -13.22 1.13
N TYR A 108 11.60 -11.97 1.56
CA TYR A 108 12.31 -11.65 2.79
C TYR A 108 11.58 -12.28 4.00
N PRO A 109 12.32 -12.94 4.92
CA PRO A 109 11.72 -13.63 6.05
C PRO A 109 11.32 -12.64 7.16
N GLY A 110 10.10 -12.81 7.69
CA GLY A 110 9.58 -12.01 8.79
C GLY A 110 8.06 -11.87 8.73
N GLU A 111 7.42 -11.66 9.88
CA GLU A 111 5.98 -11.39 9.97
C GLU A 111 5.67 -9.91 9.72
N VAL A 112 6.49 -9.01 10.29
CA VAL A 112 6.41 -7.57 10.08
C VAL A 112 7.79 -7.04 9.72
N MET A 113 7.88 -6.39 8.57
CA MET A 113 9.11 -5.82 8.04
C MET A 113 8.88 -4.35 7.71
N ILE A 114 9.74 -3.49 8.25
CA ILE A 114 9.69 -2.05 8.03
C ILE A 114 11.07 -1.65 7.52
N ILE A 115 11.11 -0.71 6.57
CA ILE A 115 12.39 -0.15 6.11
C ILE A 115 13.16 0.37 7.32
N LYS A 116 14.46 0.09 7.33
CA LYS A 116 15.33 0.68 8.35
C LYS A 116 15.29 2.20 8.16
N ASP A 117 14.87 2.91 9.19
CA ASP A 117 15.03 4.36 9.23
C ASP A 117 16.51 4.68 9.42
N TRP A 118 17.06 5.54 8.56
CA TRP A 118 18.47 5.94 8.57
C TRP A 118 18.67 7.32 9.18
N ILE A 119 17.68 7.84 9.92
CA ILE A 119 17.89 9.00 10.79
C ILE A 119 19.01 8.66 11.79
N LYS A 120 20.04 9.51 11.78
CA LYS A 120 21.22 9.45 12.66
C LYS A 120 20.87 9.75 14.11
#